data_AF-A0A5D4RKI2-F1
#
_entry.id   AF-A0A5D4RKI2-F1
#
_cell.length_a   1.000
_cell.length_b   1.000
_cell.length_c   1.000
_cell.angle_alpha   90.00
_cell.angle_beta   90.00
_cell.angle_gamma   90.00
#
_symmetry.space_group_name_H-M   'P 1'
#
loop_
_entity.id
_entity.type
_entity.pdbx_description
1 polymer ?
#
loop_
_entity_poly.entity_id
_entity_poly.type
_entity_poly.pdbx_seq_one_letter_code
_entity_poly.pdbx_strand_id
1 'polypeptide(L)' 'MDRFDFSLNNKLVRAWMLIMLPVIALAAILYWVVPADLYFVPHLLLIVATSGFFIYSLLRKKRK' A
#
# COMPACT_ATOMS: atom_id res chain seq x y z
N MET A 1 21.68 12.52 9.55
CA MET A 1 20.46 12.05 8.87
C MET A 1 20.27 10.60 9.26
N ASP A 2 19.23 10.29 10.04
CA ASP A 2 18.85 8.91 10.30
C ASP A 2 18.64 8.19 8.97
N ARG A 3 19.44 7.17 8.69
CA ARG A 3 19.24 6.34 7.50
C ARG A 3 17.84 5.76 7.64
N PHE A 4 16.98 6.09 6.69
CA PHE A 4 15.71 5.39 6.56
C PHE A 4 16.06 3.94 6.21
N ASP A 5 16.11 3.11 7.25
CA ASP A 5 16.53 1.72 7.13
C ASP A 5 15.35 0.96 6.52
N PHE A 6 15.37 0.81 5.20
CA PHE A 6 14.44 -0.01 4.43
C PHE A 6 14.70 -1.51 4.69
N SER A 7 15.00 -1.86 5.94
CA SER A 7 15.24 -3.22 6.35
C SER A 7 13.89 -3.89 6.60
N LEU A 8 13.73 -5.09 6.03
CA LEU A 8 12.61 -5.98 6.32
C LEU A 8 12.53 -6.38 7.81
N ASN A 9 13.54 -6.01 8.60
CA ASN A 9 13.57 -6.19 10.04
C ASN A 9 12.60 -5.22 10.75
N ASN A 10 12.26 -4.08 10.13
CA ASN A 10 11.23 -3.20 10.66
C ASN A 10 9.84 -3.81 10.43
N LYS A 11 9.17 -4.19 11.53
CA LYS A 11 7.81 -4.79 11.51
C LYS A 11 6.78 -3.93 10.78
N LEU A 12 6.96 -2.61 10.69
CA LEU A 12 6.07 -1.72 9.96
C LEU A 12 6.32 -1.79 8.46
N VAL A 13 7.59 -1.71 8.03
CA VAL A 13 7.99 -1.82 6.62
C VAL A 13 7.62 -3.20 6.07
N ARG A 14 7.86 -4.27 6.83
CA ARG A 14 7.47 -5.63 6.44
C ARG A 14 5.94 -5.76 6.25
N ALA A 15 5.14 -5.20 7.16
CA ALA A 15 3.69 -5.22 7.02
C ALA A 15 3.21 -4.38 5.82
N TRP A 16 3.82 -3.22 5.61
CA TRP A 16 3.54 -2.37 4.44
C TRP A 16 3.81 -3.12 3.15
N MET A 17 4.98 -3.76 3.03
CA MET A 17 5.34 -4.54 1.84
C MET A 17 4.37 -5.69 1.60
N LEU A 18 4.04 -6.47 2.64
CA LEU A 18 3.12 -7.61 2.49
C LEU A 18 1.72 -7.19 2.02
N ILE A 19 1.29 -5.97 2.32
CA ILE A 19 -0.03 -5.45 1.93
C ILE A 19 0.05 -4.74 0.57
N MET A 20 1.03 -3.87 0.36
CA MET A 20 1.09 -3.01 -0.83
C MET A 20 1.58 -3.76 -2.06
N LEU A 21 2.48 -4.72 -1.92
CA LEU A 21 3.02 -5.49 -3.05
C LEU A 21 1.92 -6.26 -3.81
N PRO A 22 1.01 -7.01 -3.16
CA PRO A 22 -0.11 -7.64 -3.87
C PRO A 22 -1.12 -6.63 -4.41
N VAL A 23 -1.36 -5.52 -3.72
CA VAL A 23 -2.26 -4.45 -4.20
C VAL A 23 -1.72 -3.79 -5.47
N ILE A 24 -0.41 -3.49 -5.50
CA ILE A 24 0.26 -2.91 -6.68
C ILE A 24 0.22 -3.89 -7.85
N ALA A 25 0.49 -5.18 -7.59
CA ALA A 25 0.38 -6.21 -8.63
C ALA A 25 -1.05 -6.29 -9.20
N LEU A 26 -2.06 -6.27 -8.33
CA LEU A 26 -3.47 -6.28 -8.75
C LEU A 26 -3.84 -5.01 -9.53
N ALA A 27 -3.37 -3.84 -9.09
CA ALA A 27 -3.58 -2.57 -9.80
C ALA A 27 -2.94 -2.59 -11.19
N ALA A 28 -1.72 -3.12 -11.32
CA ALA A 28 -1.03 -3.27 -12.60
C ALA A 28 -1.81 -4.17 -13.57
N ILE A 29 -2.34 -5.30 -13.08
CA ILE A 29 -3.22 -6.18 -13.86
C ILE A 29 -4.48 -5.42 -14.30
N LEU A 30 -5.10 -4.67 -13.39
CA LEU A 30 -6.30 -3.89 -13.69
C LEU A 30 -6.03 -2.82 -14.75
N TYR A 31 -4.91 -2.11 -14.71
CA TYR A 31 -4.55 -1.15 -15.77
C TYR A 31 -4.41 -1.80 -17.14
N TRP A 32 -4.04 -3.09 -17.21
CA TRP A 32 -3.94 -3.80 -18.47
C TRP A 32 -5.32 -4.31 -18.95
N VAL A 33 -6.13 -4.85 -18.04
CA VAL A 33 -7.40 -5.50 -18.40
C VAL A 33 -8.53 -4.50 -18.65
N VAL A 34 -8.53 -3.39 -17.92
CA VAL A 34 -9.67 -2.46 -17.87
C VAL A 34 -9.52 -1.38 -18.96
N PRO A 35 -10.61 -0.94 -19.61
CA PRO A 35 -10.55 0.17 -20.56
C PRO A 35 -10.12 1.49 -19.90
N ALA A 36 -9.53 2.40 -20.68
CA ALA A 36 -8.95 3.65 -20.20
C ALA A 36 -9.93 4.51 -19.37
N ASP A 37 -11.21 4.52 -19.75
CA ASP A 37 -12.26 5.29 -19.05
C ASP A 37 -12.49 4.82 -17.61
N LEU A 38 -12.09 3.59 -17.30
CA LEU A 38 -12.22 2.96 -15.99
C LEU A 38 -10.88 2.90 -15.24
N TYR A 39 -9.83 3.58 -15.71
CA TYR A 39 -8.55 3.66 -14.99
C TYR A 39 -8.66 4.32 -13.62
N PHE A 40 -9.75 5.02 -13.33
CA PHE A 40 -10.03 5.49 -11.98
C PHE A 40 -10.16 4.33 -10.96
N VAL A 41 -10.53 3.13 -11.40
CA VAL A 41 -10.68 1.94 -10.53
C VAL A 41 -9.34 1.52 -9.91
N PRO A 42 -8.28 1.20 -10.68
CA PRO A 42 -6.98 0.89 -10.10
C PRO A 42 -6.37 2.08 -9.32
N HIS A 43 -6.65 3.32 -9.71
CA HIS A 43 -6.24 4.50 -8.91
C HIS A 43 -6.91 4.53 -7.54
N LEU A 44 -8.24 4.36 -7.48
CA LEU A 44 -8.98 4.33 -6.21
C LEU A 44 -8.54 3.16 -5.34
N LEU A 45 -8.28 1.99 -5.94
CA LEU A 45 -7.76 0.83 -5.21
C LEU A 45 -6.43 1.14 -4.50
N LEU A 46 -5.49 1.80 -5.19
CA LEU A 46 -4.22 2.23 -4.61
C LEU A 46 -4.41 3.30 -3.52
N ILE A 47 -5.30 4.26 -3.72
CA ILE A 47 -5.60 5.31 -2.74
C ILE A 47 -6.20 4.69 -1.46
N VAL A 48 -7.17 3.81 -1.59
CA VAL A 48 -7.84 3.13 -0.47
C VAL A 48 -6.85 2.23 0.28
N ALA A 49 -6.02 1.47 -0.43
CA ALA A 49 -5.01 0.63 0.20
C ALA A 49 -3.97 1.46 0.98
N THR A 50 -3.49 2.56 0.38
CA THR A 50 -2.49 3.44 1.02
C THR A 50 -3.07 4.12 2.25
N SER A 51 -4.27 4.70 2.13
CA SER A 51 -4.95 5.37 3.24
C SER A 51 -5.33 4.39 4.35
N GLY A 52 -5.85 3.21 4.00
CA GLY A 52 -6.15 2.13 4.94
C GLY A 52 -4.91 1.67 5.71
N PHE A 53 -3.77 1.51 5.03
CA PHE A 53 -2.51 1.19 5.70
C PHE A 53 -2.08 2.29 6.66
N PHE A 54 -2.18 3.56 6.25
CA PHE A 54 -1.79 4.69 7.10
C PHE A 54 -2.66 4.77 8.35
N ILE A 55 -3.98 4.61 8.20
CA ILE A 55 -4.92 4.55 9.32
C ILE A 55 -4.57 3.39 10.25
N TYR A 56 -4.33 2.20 9.72
CA TYR A 56 -3.91 1.04 10.51
C TYR A 56 -2.60 1.31 11.27
N SER A 57 -1.61 1.89 10.60
CA SER A 57 -0.32 2.25 11.19
C SER A 57 -0.48 3.24 12.36
N LEU A 58 -1.31 4.28 12.19
CA LEU A 58 -1.61 5.26 13.22
C LEU A 58 -2.36 4.65 14.41
N LEU A 59 -3.36 3.79 14.16
CA LEU A 59 -4.11 3.08 15.20
C LEU A 59 -3.22 2.11 15.98
N ARG A 60 -2.31 1.40 15.30
CA ARG A 60 -1.34 0.52 15.95
C ARG A 60 -0.38 1.29 16.86
N LYS A 61 0.00 2.51 16.46
CA LYS A 61 0.85 3.39 17.27
C LYS A 61 0.12 3.92 18.50
N LYS A 62 -1.20 4.12 18.44
CA LYS A 62 -2.04 4.49 19.60
C LYS A 62 -2.26 3.37 20.61
N ARG A 63 -2.13 2.10 20.20
CA ARG A 63 -2.32 0.93 21.09
C ARG A 63 -1.03 0.45 21.76
N LYS A 64 0.12 1.03 21.44
CA LYS A 64 1.41 0.80 22.10
C LYS A 64 1.72 1.99 22.99
#